data_AF-A0A2S7PLC5-F1
#
_entry.id   AF-A0A2S7PLC5-F1
#
_cell.length_a   1.000
_cell.length_b   1.000
_cell.length_c   1.000
_cell.angle_alpha   90.00
_cell.angle_beta   90.00
_cell.angle_gamma   90.00
#
_symmetry.space_group_name_H-M   'P 1'
#
loop_
_entity.id
_entity.type
_entity.pdbx_description
1 polymer ?
#
loop_
_entity_poly.entity_id
_entity_poly.type
_entity_poly.pdbx_seq_one_letter_code
_entity_poly.pdbx_strand_id
1 'polypeptide(L)'
;MPPKKPKTSTATPTSPPPDWPKFSPLPPPSSLTLNTIVPSQIITIPNFWPAKLCKDYVSFLKSLPLTTTPGKPKKGDALRVNDRFKVDDWNFAERLWRETGLRELIMGEIIREWEDEDEKMSEEERRELWYVRLDEEGDVM
;
A
#
# COMPACT_ATOMS: atom_id res chain seq x y z
N MET A 1 22.76 1.30 40.40
CA MET A 1 22.67 1.96 39.07
C MET A 1 21.34 2.68 38.99
N PRO A 2 21.28 3.98 38.65
CA PRO A 2 20.00 4.68 38.53
C PRO A 2 19.27 4.27 37.23
N PRO A 3 17.92 4.21 37.23
CA PRO A 3 17.15 3.77 36.07
C PRO A 3 17.11 4.86 34.98
N LYS A 4 17.31 4.46 33.72
CA LYS A 4 17.17 5.33 32.54
C LYS A 4 15.70 5.71 32.35
N LYS A 5 15.40 7.01 32.40
CA LYS A 5 14.08 7.54 32.03
C LYS A 5 13.78 7.26 30.55
N PRO A 6 12.51 6.97 30.17
CA PRO A 6 12.13 6.76 28.79
C PRO A 6 12.31 8.07 28.01
N LYS A 7 12.90 7.98 26.81
CA LYS A 7 13.03 9.11 25.90
C LYS A 7 11.66 9.45 25.34
N THR A 8 11.11 10.58 25.79
CA THR A 8 9.96 11.25 25.17
C THR A 8 10.27 11.47 23.70
N SER A 9 9.51 10.82 22.81
CA SER A 9 9.55 11.05 21.37
C SER A 9 9.08 12.48 21.11
N THR A 10 9.99 13.36 20.73
CA THR A 10 9.69 14.71 20.29
C THR A 10 8.73 14.64 19.11
N ALA A 11 7.52 15.18 19.27
CA ALA A 11 6.58 15.36 18.18
C ALA A 11 7.22 16.26 17.12
N THR A 12 7.48 15.71 15.94
CA THR A 12 7.90 16.49 14.76
C THR A 12 6.78 17.46 14.39
N PRO A 13 7.09 18.72 14.01
CA PRO A 13 6.10 19.67 13.55
C PRO A 13 5.34 19.10 12.35
N THR A 14 4.02 19.16 12.39
CA THR A 14 3.13 18.68 11.33
C THR A 14 3.28 19.60 10.12
N SER A 15 4.19 19.25 9.20
CA SER A 15 4.24 19.84 7.87
C SER A 15 2.86 19.76 7.24
N PRO A 16 2.38 20.79 6.52
CA PRO A 16 1.18 20.66 5.71
C PRO A 16 1.34 19.46 4.75
N PRO A 17 0.25 18.76 4.43
CA PRO A 17 0.29 17.68 3.46
C PRO A 17 0.85 18.16 2.11
N PRO A 18 1.65 17.33 1.41
CA PRO A 18 2.13 17.64 0.08
C PRO A 18 0.99 17.81 -0.93
N ASP A 19 1.22 18.58 -1.99
CA ASP A 19 0.28 18.70 -3.11
C ASP A 19 0.40 17.49 -4.05
N TRP A 20 -0.26 16.38 -3.67
CA TRP A 20 -0.17 15.11 -4.40
C TRP A 20 -0.69 15.21 -5.84
N PRO A 21 -0.01 14.60 -6.83
CA PRO A 21 -0.53 14.55 -8.19
C PRO A 21 -1.92 13.90 -8.26
N LYS A 22 -2.80 14.43 -9.12
CA LYS A 22 -4.15 13.88 -9.30
C LYS A 22 -4.10 12.47 -9.89
N PHE A 23 -4.98 11.58 -9.44
CA PHE A 23 -5.15 10.23 -10.01
C PHE A 23 -5.94 10.30 -11.32
N SER A 24 -5.48 11.05 -12.32
CA SER A 24 -6.22 11.19 -13.57
C SER A 24 -5.30 11.39 -14.77
N PRO A 25 -5.58 10.74 -15.92
CA PRO A 25 -6.64 9.74 -16.12
C PRO A 25 -6.30 8.40 -15.47
N LEU A 26 -7.32 7.66 -15.03
CA LEU A 26 -7.20 6.27 -14.57
C LEU A 26 -7.88 5.31 -15.54
N PRO A 27 -7.40 4.06 -15.63
CA PRO A 27 -8.12 2.98 -16.30
C PRO A 27 -9.48 2.75 -15.62
N PRO A 28 -10.48 2.21 -16.33
CA PRO A 28 -11.73 1.80 -15.71
C PRO A 28 -11.45 0.72 -14.65
N PRO A 29 -12.15 0.70 -13.50
CA PRO A 29 -11.96 -0.32 -12.47
C PRO A 29 -12.06 -1.75 -13.01
N SER A 30 -12.91 -2.00 -14.01
CA SER A 30 -13.06 -3.30 -14.68
C SER A 30 -11.76 -3.84 -15.30
N SER A 31 -10.78 -2.98 -15.59
CA SER A 31 -9.46 -3.40 -16.10
C SER A 31 -8.49 -3.88 -15.03
N LEU A 32 -8.77 -3.64 -13.74
CA LEU A 32 -7.93 -4.10 -12.65
C LEU A 32 -8.23 -5.56 -12.34
N THR A 33 -7.23 -6.35 -11.98
CA THR A 33 -7.37 -7.76 -11.57
C THR A 33 -6.47 -8.07 -10.37
N LEU A 34 -6.85 -9.07 -9.58
CA LEU A 34 -5.97 -9.66 -8.58
C LEU A 34 -5.24 -10.83 -9.23
N ASN A 35 -3.92 -10.84 -9.15
CA ASN A 35 -3.09 -11.91 -9.66
C ASN A 35 -2.28 -12.54 -8.52
N THR A 36 -2.64 -13.77 -8.16
CA THR A 36 -2.00 -14.55 -7.09
C THR A 36 -0.69 -15.13 -7.57
N ILE A 37 0.41 -14.74 -6.92
CA ILE A 37 1.75 -15.28 -7.17
C ILE A 37 2.06 -16.42 -6.20
N VAL A 38 1.69 -16.22 -4.93
CA VAL A 38 1.79 -17.24 -3.89
C VAL A 38 0.47 -17.27 -3.13
N PRO A 39 -0.27 -18.40 -3.14
CA PRO A 39 -1.53 -18.52 -2.44
C PRO A 39 -1.44 -18.05 -0.99
N SER A 40 -2.41 -17.24 -0.57
CA SER A 40 -2.53 -16.66 0.79
C SER A 40 -1.32 -15.85 1.27
N GLN A 41 -0.43 -15.40 0.37
CA GLN A 41 0.78 -14.65 0.76
C GLN A 41 1.07 -13.46 -0.15
N ILE A 42 1.08 -13.67 -1.47
CA ILE A 42 1.50 -12.65 -2.43
C ILE A 42 0.48 -12.55 -3.55
N ILE A 43 -0.18 -11.39 -3.61
CA ILE A 43 -1.04 -10.96 -4.71
C ILE A 43 -0.46 -9.70 -5.36
N THR A 44 -0.74 -9.52 -6.64
CA THR A 44 -0.34 -8.35 -7.41
C THR A 44 -1.54 -7.75 -8.13
N ILE A 45 -1.50 -6.42 -8.33
CA ILE A 45 -2.47 -5.70 -9.16
C ILE A 45 -1.71 -5.14 -10.37
N PRO A 46 -1.66 -5.87 -11.49
CA PRO A 46 -0.95 -5.40 -12.67
C PRO A 46 -1.62 -4.13 -13.21
N ASN A 47 -0.82 -3.20 -13.73
CA ASN A 47 -1.30 -1.97 -14.38
C ASN A 47 -2.23 -1.11 -13.51
N PHE A 48 -2.08 -1.17 -12.17
CA PHE A 48 -2.90 -0.39 -11.24
C PHE A 48 -2.94 1.10 -11.58
N TRP A 49 -1.79 1.67 -11.95
CA TRP A 49 -1.68 3.03 -12.46
C TRP A 49 -1.10 3.06 -13.88
N PRO A 50 -1.55 3.99 -14.74
CA PRO A 50 -0.93 4.22 -16.04
C PRO A 50 0.53 4.67 -15.91
N ALA A 51 1.35 4.31 -16.89
CA ALA A 51 2.78 4.65 -16.90
C ALA A 51 3.05 6.15 -16.75
N LYS A 52 2.17 7.03 -17.27
CA LYS A 52 2.29 8.48 -17.09
C LYS A 52 2.12 8.88 -15.62
N LEU A 53 1.08 8.37 -14.95
CA LEU A 53 0.80 8.68 -13.55
C LEU A 53 1.95 8.22 -12.65
N CYS A 54 2.50 7.03 -12.91
CA CYS A 54 3.70 6.54 -12.23
C CYS A 54 4.90 7.50 -12.39
N LYS A 55 5.14 8.02 -13.60
CA LYS A 55 6.22 8.99 -13.85
C LYS A 55 5.99 10.32 -13.14
N ASP A 56 4.75 10.81 -13.13
CA ASP A 56 4.37 12.05 -12.46
C ASP A 56 4.61 11.92 -10.94
N TYR A 57 4.17 10.81 -10.33
CA TYR A 57 4.42 10.50 -8.92
C TYR A 57 5.91 10.32 -8.61
N VAL A 58 6.68 9.61 -9.43
CA VAL A 58 8.13 9.47 -9.22
C VAL A 58 8.84 10.84 -9.26
N SER A 59 8.43 11.72 -10.18
CA SER A 59 9.00 13.07 -10.29
C SER A 59 8.64 13.92 -9.08
N PHE A 60 7.39 13.84 -8.63
CA PHE A 60 6.91 14.52 -7.43
C PHE A 60 7.60 14.02 -6.16
N LEU A 61 7.67 12.70 -5.94
CA LEU A 61 8.26 12.11 -4.73
C LEU A 61 9.73 12.49 -4.55
N LYS A 62 10.48 12.68 -5.66
CA LYS A 62 11.86 13.17 -5.63
C LYS A 62 12.00 14.62 -5.14
N SER A 63 10.93 15.41 -5.18
CA SER A 63 10.91 16.80 -4.67
C SER A 63 10.64 16.89 -3.17
N LEU A 64 10.20 15.79 -2.54
CA LEU A 64 9.88 15.76 -1.12
C LEU A 64 11.15 15.78 -0.25
N PRO A 65 11.07 16.26 1.00
CA PRO A 65 12.20 16.28 1.93
C PRO A 65 12.51 14.87 2.45
N LEU A 66 13.13 14.04 1.60
CA LEU A 66 13.48 12.67 1.96
C LEU A 66 14.57 12.65 3.03
N THR A 67 14.39 11.77 4.02
CA THR A 67 15.40 11.51 5.06
C THR A 67 16.11 10.20 4.75
N THR A 68 17.39 10.27 4.38
CA THR A 68 18.21 9.06 4.27
C THR A 68 18.32 8.41 5.63
N THR A 69 18.01 7.12 5.71
CA THR A 69 18.13 6.37 6.97
C THR A 69 19.58 6.50 7.48
N PRO A 70 19.83 7.11 8.66
CA PRO A 70 21.18 7.40 9.09
C PRO A 70 21.87 6.10 9.53
N GLY A 71 23.00 5.78 8.93
CA GLY A 71 23.86 4.72 9.44
C GLY A 71 25.17 4.63 8.69
N LYS A 72 26.28 5.02 9.35
CA LYS A 72 27.56 4.41 9.01
C LYS A 72 27.41 2.91 9.31
N PRO A 73 27.48 2.02 8.30
CA PRO A 73 27.32 0.60 8.54
C PRO A 73 28.42 0.14 9.49
N LYS A 74 28.09 -0.74 10.45
CA LYS A 74 29.11 -1.41 11.23
C LYS A 74 29.80 -2.46 10.36
N LYS A 75 31.00 -2.87 10.73
CA LYS A 75 31.69 -3.99 10.07
C LYS A 75 30.81 -5.24 10.17
N GLY A 76 30.37 -5.76 9.02
CA GLY A 76 29.45 -6.90 8.93
C GLY A 76 27.98 -6.54 8.70
N ASP A 77 27.59 -5.26 8.82
CA ASP A 77 26.23 -4.80 8.56
C ASP A 77 26.07 -4.32 7.10
N ALA A 78 24.87 -4.55 6.54
CA ALA A 78 24.50 -3.97 5.25
C ALA A 78 24.32 -2.45 5.35
N LEU A 79 24.89 -1.73 4.38
CA LEU A 79 24.65 -0.29 4.22
C LEU A 79 23.17 -0.04 3.89
N ARG A 80 22.50 0.80 4.68
CA ARG A 80 21.11 1.23 4.44
C ARG A 80 21.12 2.58 3.71
N VAL A 81 20.71 2.56 2.45
CA VAL A 81 20.61 3.76 1.59
C VAL A 81 19.16 4.14 1.26
N ASN A 82 18.20 3.66 2.06
CA ASN A 82 16.78 3.92 1.80
C ASN A 82 16.40 5.32 2.30
N ASP A 83 16.03 6.18 1.36
CA ASP A 83 15.45 7.50 1.58
C ASP A 83 13.98 7.38 1.95
N ARG A 84 13.60 7.97 3.10
CA ARG A 84 12.27 7.83 3.69
C ARG A 84 11.55 9.16 3.76
N PHE A 85 10.27 9.15 3.43
CA PHE A 85 9.33 10.24 3.69
C PHE A 85 8.10 9.67 4.40
N LYS A 86 7.60 10.38 5.41
CA LYS A 86 6.38 10.03 6.14
C LYS A 86 5.54 11.28 6.33
N VAL A 87 4.26 11.18 6.02
CA VAL A 87 3.24 12.17 6.36
C VAL A 87 1.93 11.45 6.67
N ASP A 88 1.15 12.02 7.58
CA ASP A 88 -0.20 11.53 7.87
C ASP A 88 -1.18 12.41 7.08
N ASP A 89 -1.71 11.88 5.98
CA ASP A 89 -2.66 12.56 5.08
C ASP A 89 -3.88 11.68 4.80
N TRP A 90 -4.94 11.93 5.56
CA TRP A 90 -6.21 11.19 5.49
C TRP A 90 -6.93 11.41 4.16
N ASN A 91 -6.83 12.61 3.58
CA ASN A 91 -7.49 12.94 2.32
C ASN A 91 -6.83 12.17 1.18
N PHE A 92 -5.51 12.12 1.14
CA PHE A 92 -4.80 11.30 0.16
C PHE A 92 -5.16 9.82 0.31
N ALA A 93 -5.17 9.29 1.54
CA ALA A 93 -5.50 7.90 1.80
C ALA A 93 -6.93 7.54 1.35
N GLU A 94 -7.91 8.39 1.67
CA GLU A 94 -9.29 8.20 1.22
C GLU A 94 -9.40 8.21 -0.30
N ARG A 95 -8.75 9.19 -0.96
CA ARG A 95 -8.74 9.28 -2.42
C ARG A 95 -8.08 8.06 -3.06
N LEU A 96 -6.96 7.59 -2.52
CA LEU A 96 -6.29 6.37 -2.99
C LEU A 96 -7.23 5.15 -2.88
N TRP A 97 -7.98 5.05 -1.79
CA TRP A 97 -8.90 3.94 -1.57
C TRP A 97 -10.12 3.99 -2.50
N ARG A 98 -10.75 5.16 -2.64
CA ARG A 98 -12.04 5.34 -3.33
C ARG A 98 -11.95 5.74 -4.80
N GLU A 99 -10.93 6.48 -5.21
CA GLU A 99 -10.87 7.05 -6.56
C GLU A 99 -10.12 6.15 -7.55
N THR A 100 -9.32 5.19 -7.09
CA THR A 100 -8.43 4.41 -7.97
C THR A 100 -8.96 3.02 -8.36
N GLY A 101 -10.18 2.66 -7.98
CA GLY A 101 -10.71 1.31 -8.18
C GLY A 101 -10.18 0.27 -7.19
N LEU A 102 -9.34 0.68 -6.22
CA LEU A 102 -8.69 -0.22 -5.27
C LEU A 102 -9.72 -0.86 -4.32
N ARG A 103 -10.65 -0.06 -3.80
CA ARG A 103 -11.74 -0.54 -2.96
C ARG A 103 -12.58 -1.57 -3.69
N GLU A 104 -13.03 -1.24 -4.89
CA GLU A 104 -13.90 -2.08 -5.70
C GLU A 104 -13.22 -3.42 -6.02
N LEU A 105 -11.92 -3.39 -6.29
CA LEU A 105 -11.13 -4.60 -6.54
C LEU A 105 -11.01 -5.48 -5.29
N ILE A 106 -10.63 -4.89 -4.16
CA ILE A 106 -10.38 -5.63 -2.92
C ILE A 106 -11.68 -6.17 -2.31
N MET A 107 -12.75 -5.38 -2.36
CA MET A 107 -14.09 -5.77 -1.90
C MET A 107 -14.81 -6.66 -2.92
N GLY A 108 -14.23 -6.84 -4.11
CA GLY A 108 -14.78 -7.73 -5.12
C GLY A 108 -16.05 -7.22 -5.82
N GLU A 109 -16.24 -5.91 -5.82
CA GLU A 109 -17.38 -5.18 -6.38
C GLU A 109 -17.21 -4.88 -7.90
N ILE A 110 -16.05 -5.22 -8.48
CA ILE A 110 -15.84 -5.09 -9.93
C ILE A 110 -16.69 -6.13 -10.67
N ILE A 111 -17.59 -5.63 -11.52
CA ILE A 111 -18.39 -6.42 -12.45
C ILE A 111 -17.68 -6.42 -13.81
N ARG A 112 -17.40 -7.60 -14.36
CA ARG A 112 -16.86 -7.77 -15.71
C ARG A 112 -17.89 -8.57 -16.51
N GLU A 113 -18.43 -7.95 -17.56
CA GLU A 113 -19.48 -8.56 -18.40
C GLU A 113 -18.99 -9.77 -19.22
N TRP A 114 -17.68 -9.94 -19.34
CA TRP A 114 -17.02 -10.93 -20.21
C TRP A 114 -16.28 -12.02 -19.43
N GLU A 115 -16.37 -12.00 -18.11
CA GLU A 115 -15.66 -12.96 -17.25
C GLU A 115 -16.62 -14.12 -16.97
N ASP A 116 -16.23 -15.32 -17.43
CA ASP A 116 -17.01 -16.53 -17.18
C ASP A 116 -17.12 -16.76 -15.66
N GLU A 117 -18.24 -17.31 -15.19
CA GLU A 117 -18.44 -17.59 -13.75
C GLU A 117 -17.31 -18.46 -13.18
N ASP A 118 -16.73 -19.34 -14.00
CA ASP A 118 -15.61 -20.21 -13.64
C ASP A 118 -14.26 -19.48 -13.50
N GLU A 119 -14.09 -18.29 -14.09
CA GLU A 119 -12.89 -17.45 -13.96
C GLU A 119 -13.01 -16.45 -12.80
N LYS A 120 -14.22 -16.24 -12.29
CA LYS A 120 -14.48 -15.34 -11.18
C LYS A 120 -14.07 -16.01 -9.86
N MET A 121 -13.12 -15.40 -9.17
CA MET A 121 -12.73 -15.82 -7.84
C MET A 121 -13.95 -15.89 -6.90
N SER A 122 -14.14 -17.04 -6.25
CA SER A 122 -15.24 -17.34 -5.35
C SER A 122 -15.22 -16.46 -4.09
N GLU A 123 -16.34 -16.41 -3.37
CA GLU A 123 -16.43 -15.68 -2.08
C GLU A 123 -15.50 -16.31 -1.03
N GLU A 124 -15.37 -17.64 -1.05
CA GLU A 124 -14.47 -18.40 -0.18
C GLU A 124 -13.00 -18.07 -0.46
N GLU A 125 -12.57 -18.11 -1.73
CA GLU A 125 -11.20 -17.75 -2.12
C GLU A 125 -10.90 -16.30 -1.76
N ARG A 126 -11.86 -15.39 -1.96
CA ARG A 126 -11.73 -13.98 -1.52
C ARG A 126 -11.57 -13.86 -0.02
N ARG A 127 -12.34 -14.61 0.75
CA ARG A 127 -12.22 -14.63 2.21
C ARG A 127 -10.83 -15.11 2.61
N GLU A 128 -10.31 -16.17 1.99
CA GLU A 128 -8.97 -16.70 2.28
C GLU A 128 -7.82 -15.74 1.96
N LEU A 129 -8.00 -14.77 1.05
CA LEU A 129 -7.00 -13.72 0.80
C LEU A 129 -6.81 -12.79 2.01
N TRP A 130 -7.89 -12.52 2.75
CA TRP A 130 -7.89 -11.55 3.85
C TRP A 130 -7.97 -12.20 5.22
N TYR A 131 -8.33 -13.48 5.30
CA TYR A 131 -8.51 -14.18 6.56
C TYR A 131 -7.17 -14.33 7.27
N VAL A 132 -7.13 -13.73 8.46
CA VAL A 132 -6.31 -14.19 9.56
C VAL A 132 -6.82 -15.58 9.91
N ARG A 133 -6.00 -16.65 9.83
CA ARG A 133 -6.44 -17.99 10.25
C ARG A 133 -6.99 -17.86 11.67
N LEU A 134 -8.27 -18.19 11.85
CA LEU A 134 -8.78 -18.44 13.18
C LEU A 134 -8.54 -19.93 13.47
N ASP A 135 -8.09 -20.27 14.66
CA ASP A 135 -8.05 -21.66 15.11
C ASP A 135 -9.47 -22.20 15.38
N GLU A 136 -9.57 -23.46 15.79
CA GLU A 136 -10.84 -24.12 16.13
C GLU A 136 -11.57 -23.44 17.31
N GLU A 137 -10.89 -22.55 18.04
CA GLU A 137 -11.38 -21.81 19.20
C GLU A 137 -11.81 -20.38 18.83
N GLY A 138 -11.61 -19.97 17.58
CA GLY A 138 -11.96 -18.64 17.07
C GLY A 138 -10.92 -17.57 17.38
N ASP A 139 -9.74 -17.97 17.86
CA ASP A 139 -8.62 -17.08 18.12
C ASP A 139 -7.75 -16.93 16.87
N VAL A 140 -7.21 -15.72 16.70
CA VAL A 140 -6.26 -15.38 15.63
C VAL A 140 -4.98 -16.21 15.81
N MET A 141 -4.71 -17.12 14.86
CA MET A 141 -3.44 -17.85 14.75
C MET A 141 -2.26 -16.93 14.36
#